data_AF-A0A2E4STC8-F1
#
_entry.id   AF-A0A2E4STC8-F1
#
_cell.length_a   1.000
_cell.length_b   1.000
_cell.length_c   1.000
_cell.angle_alpha   90.00
_cell.angle_beta   90.00
_cell.angle_gamma   90.00
#
_symmetry.space_group_name_H-M   'P 1'
#
loop_
_entity.id
_entity.type
_entity.pdbx_description
1 polymer ?
#
loop_
_entity_poly.entity_id
_entity_poly.type
_entity_poly.pdbx_seq_one_letter_code
_entity_poly.pdbx_strand_id
1 'polypeptide(L)'
;MATADLCDHHGDAVRVLVGGFVSYGAVGVFRGPISTLDVFEDNSLVRDALEEPGEGRVLMVAGVDLTPGTWLWADHDGIVVADRDLEATA
;
A
#
# COMPACT_ATOMS: atom_id res chain seq x y z
N MET A 1 -7.07 -5.62 -9.79
CA MET A 1 -8.43 -5.07 -9.73
C MET A 1 -8.32 -3.55 -9.54
N ALA A 2 -9.26 -2.74 -10.05
CA ALA A 2 -9.25 -1.31 -9.75
C ALA A 2 -9.64 -1.07 -8.29
N THR A 3 -9.23 0.06 -7.70
CA THR A 3 -9.54 0.39 -6.32
C THR A 3 -11.05 0.54 -6.10
N ALA A 4 -11.76 1.13 -7.07
CA ALA A 4 -13.22 1.21 -7.07
C ALA A 4 -13.89 -0.18 -7.06
N ASP A 5 -13.41 -1.09 -7.91
CA ASP A 5 -13.92 -2.48 -7.94
C ASP A 5 -13.70 -3.17 -6.59
N LEU A 6 -12.55 -2.96 -5.94
CA LEU A 6 -12.28 -3.53 -4.61
C LEU A 6 -13.29 -3.04 -3.57
N CYS A 7 -13.62 -1.74 -3.59
CA CYS A 7 -14.63 -1.15 -2.72
C CYS A 7 -16.02 -1.78 -2.96
N ASP A 8 -16.41 -1.91 -4.22
CA ASP A 8 -17.72 -2.47 -4.60
C ASP A 8 -17.87 -3.94 -4.19
N HIS A 9 -16.82 -4.74 -4.33
CA HIS A 9 -16.88 -6.18 -4.08
C HIS A 9 -16.65 -6.57 -2.62
N HIS A 10 -15.90 -5.77 -1.86
CA HIS A 10 -15.42 -6.17 -0.53
C HIS A 10 -15.94 -5.32 0.62
N GLY A 11 -16.58 -4.17 0.36
CA GLY A 11 -17.25 -3.36 1.39
C GLY A 11 -16.37 -3.09 2.60
N ASP A 12 -16.84 -3.48 3.79
CA ASP A 12 -16.14 -3.22 5.07
C ASP A 12 -14.80 -3.97 5.23
N ALA A 13 -14.49 -4.94 4.36
CA ALA A 13 -13.20 -5.63 4.38
C ALA A 13 -12.06 -4.79 3.78
N VAL A 14 -12.36 -3.68 3.12
CA VAL A 14 -11.38 -2.73 2.60
C VAL A 14 -11.46 -1.39 3.32
N ARG A 15 -10.35 -0.67 3.37
CA ARG A 15 -10.28 0.70 3.89
C ARG A 15 -9.64 1.61 2.86
N VAL A 16 -10.30 2.73 2.58
CA VAL A 16 -9.75 3.77 1.69
C VAL A 16 -8.80 4.64 2.50
N LEU A 17 -7.57 4.79 2.03
CA LEU A 17 -6.60 5.67 2.65
C LEU A 17 -6.87 7.11 2.23
N VAL A 18 -7.36 7.93 3.16
CA VAL A 18 -7.58 9.35 2.94
C VAL A 18 -6.30 10.14 3.24
N GLY A 19 -5.77 10.79 2.22
CA GLY A 19 -4.56 11.60 2.31
C GLY A 19 -4.21 12.09 0.91
N GLY A 20 -3.83 13.36 0.76
CA GLY A 20 -3.55 13.98 -0.54
C GLY A 20 -2.26 13.48 -1.19
N PHE A 21 -2.16 12.17 -1.42
CA PHE A 21 -1.05 11.57 -2.14
C PHE A 21 -1.06 12.06 -3.58
N VAL A 22 0.13 12.39 -4.08
CA VAL A 22 0.35 12.77 -5.47
C VAL A 22 1.17 11.67 -6.13
N SER A 23 0.76 11.25 -7.32
CA SER A 23 1.52 10.27 -8.09
C SER A 23 2.72 10.94 -8.75
N TYR A 24 3.93 10.52 -8.35
CA TYR A 24 5.20 11.01 -8.89
C TYR A 24 5.93 9.97 -9.75
N GLY A 25 5.59 8.69 -9.62
CA GLY A 25 6.23 7.59 -10.33
C GLY A 25 5.63 7.34 -11.72
N ALA A 26 6.37 6.61 -12.57
CA ALA A 26 5.89 6.21 -13.88
C ALA A 26 4.82 5.10 -13.83
N VAL A 27 4.74 4.37 -12.71
CA VAL A 27 3.78 3.28 -12.50
C VAL A 27 2.56 3.85 -11.79
N GLY A 28 1.47 4.08 -12.54
CA GLY A 28 0.23 4.65 -12.02
C GLY A 28 -0.72 3.64 -11.38
N VAL A 29 -0.45 2.34 -11.50
CA VAL A 29 -1.25 1.27 -10.90
C VAL A 29 -0.31 0.23 -10.30
N PHE A 30 -0.42 -0.02 -9.00
CA PHE A 30 0.43 -0.99 -8.31
C PHE A 30 -0.29 -1.59 -7.10
N ARG A 31 0.20 -2.74 -6.66
CA ARG A 31 -0.29 -3.43 -5.46
C ARG A 31 0.78 -4.31 -4.85
N GLY A 32 0.59 -4.68 -3.59
CA GLY A 32 1.44 -5.65 -2.92
C GLY A 32 1.23 -5.72 -1.41
N PRO A 33 1.90 -6.66 -0.73
CA PRO A 33 1.96 -6.69 0.72
C PRO A 33 2.68 -5.41 1.21
N ILE A 34 2.18 -4.83 2.29
CA ILE A 34 2.72 -3.58 2.83
C ILE A 34 3.85 -3.90 3.82
N SER A 35 4.93 -3.13 3.73
CA SER A 35 5.88 -2.92 4.82
C SER A 35 5.79 -1.46 5.26
N THR A 36 5.66 -1.21 6.57
CA THR A 36 5.57 0.15 7.10
C THR A 36 6.92 0.61 7.64
N LEU A 37 7.16 1.91 7.52
CA LEU A 37 8.27 2.57 8.17
C LEU A 37 7.78 3.88 8.78
N ASP A 38 7.95 4.02 10.09
CA ASP A 38 7.73 5.27 10.79
C ASP A 38 9.08 5.99 10.97
N VAL A 39 9.18 7.17 10.37
CA VAL A 39 10.39 8.01 10.40
C VAL A 39 10.00 9.47 10.53
N PHE A 40 10.85 10.23 11.21
CA PHE A 40 10.66 11.66 11.41
C PHE A 40 11.92 12.41 10.98
N GLU A 41 11.81 13.26 9.96
CA GLU A 41 12.88 14.12 9.42
C GLU A 41 14.19 13.40 9.00
N ASP A 42 14.21 12.06 8.93
CA ASP A 42 15.36 11.25 8.51
C ASP A 42 14.91 10.14 7.54
N ASN A 43 15.55 10.06 6.37
CA ASN A 43 15.24 9.06 5.33
C ASN A 43 16.24 7.90 5.27
N SER A 44 17.16 7.80 6.22
CA SER A 44 18.20 6.75 6.23
C SER A 44 17.58 5.37 6.24
N LEU A 45 16.57 5.14 7.09
CA LEU A 45 15.84 3.88 7.14
C LEU A 45 15.00 3.62 5.87
N VAL A 46 14.57 4.67 5.17
CA VAL A 46 13.86 4.54 3.89
C VAL A 46 14.80 3.95 2.84
N ARG A 47 16.03 4.47 2.77
CA ARG A 47 17.05 3.97 1.85
C ARG A 47 17.41 2.52 2.18
N ASP A 48 17.69 2.23 3.45
CA ASP A 48 18.09 0.88 3.87
C ASP A 48 16.98 -0.14 3.53
N ALA A 49 15.70 0.20 3.76
CA ALA A 49 14.57 -0.64 3.36
C ALA A 49 14.44 -0.83 1.84
N LEU A 50 14.83 0.15 1.02
CA LEU A 50 14.79 0.04 -0.43
C LEU A 50 15.96 -0.77 -1.01
N GLU A 51 17.03 -1.00 -0.24
CA GLU A 51 18.17 -1.84 -0.65
C GLU A 51 17.90 -3.34 -0.44
N GLU A 52 16.92 -3.70 0.40
CA GLU A 52 16.46 -5.07 0.56
C GLU A 52 15.67 -5.56 -0.68
N PRO A 53 15.64 -6.88 -0.95
CA PRO A 53 14.78 -7.44 -1.98
C PRO A 53 13.32 -7.03 -1.78
N GLY A 54 12.75 -6.36 -2.79
CA GLY A 54 11.40 -5.84 -2.70
C GLY A 54 10.31 -6.93 -2.76
N GLU A 55 10.51 -8.01 -3.51
CA GLU A 55 9.55 -9.14 -3.62
C GLU A 55 8.09 -8.73 -3.91
N GLY A 56 7.91 -7.61 -4.62
CA GLY A 56 6.58 -7.05 -4.92
C GLY A 56 5.90 -6.31 -3.76
N ARG A 57 6.60 -6.07 -2.64
CA ARG A 57 6.10 -5.29 -1.51
C ARG A 57 5.94 -3.80 -1.84
N VAL A 58 5.03 -3.15 -1.11
CA VAL A 58 4.86 -1.70 -1.11
C VAL A 58 5.38 -1.15 0.21
N LEU A 59 6.39 -0.26 0.14
CA LEU A 59 6.90 0.44 1.32
C LEU A 59 6.03 1.68 1.60
N MET A 60 5.38 1.70 2.77
CA MET A 60 4.56 2.81 3.23
C MET A 60 5.31 3.62 4.30
N VAL A 61 5.54 4.90 4.02
CA VAL A 61 6.17 5.87 4.94
C VAL A 61 5.11 6.88 5.37
N ALA A 62 4.45 6.65 6.50
CA ALA A 62 3.27 7.44 6.89
C ALA A 62 3.00 7.50 8.41
N GLY A 63 3.88 6.96 9.25
CA GLY A 63 3.67 6.95 10.71
C GLY A 63 2.40 6.22 11.15
N VAL A 64 2.00 5.18 10.41
CA VAL A 64 0.88 4.32 10.77
C VAL A 64 1.37 2.89 10.97
N ASP A 65 0.94 2.29 12.08
CA ASP A 65 1.14 0.87 12.33
C ASP A 65 0.03 0.09 11.62
N LEU A 66 0.46 -0.78 10.69
CA LEU A 66 -0.43 -1.72 10.01
C LEU A 66 -0.15 -3.14 10.52
N THR A 67 -1.19 -3.96 10.51
CA THR A 67 -1.07 -5.37 10.88
C THR A 67 -0.25 -6.14 9.86
N PRO A 68 0.65 -7.05 10.28
CA PRO A 68 1.31 -7.96 9.36
C PRO A 68 0.30 -8.71 8.48
N GLY A 69 0.61 -8.82 7.19
CA GLY A 69 -0.32 -9.40 6.20
C GLY A 69 -1.25 -8.40 5.54
N THR A 70 -1.18 -7.10 5.88
CA THR A 70 -1.92 -6.05 5.17
C THR A 70 -1.43 -5.90 3.74
N TRP A 71 -2.36 -5.70 2.80
CA TRP A 71 -2.14 -5.44 1.39
C TRP A 71 -2.62 -4.05 1.00
N LEU A 72 -1.99 -3.50 -0.04
CA LEU A 72 -2.33 -2.21 -0.63
C LEU A 72 -2.58 -2.38 -2.12
N TRP A 73 -3.57 -1.64 -2.61
CA TRP A 73 -3.82 -1.36 -4.02
C TRP A 73 -3.87 0.15 -4.23
N ALA A 74 -3.19 0.62 -5.27
CA ALA A 74 -3.19 2.02 -5.64
C ALA A 74 -3.39 2.17 -7.14
N ASP A 75 -4.24 3.10 -7.52
CA ASP A 75 -4.43 3.56 -8.89
C ASP A 75 -4.73 5.07 -8.93
N HIS A 76 -5.28 5.54 -10.05
CA HIS A 76 -5.61 6.97 -10.23
C HIS A 76 -6.77 7.48 -9.35
N ASP A 77 -7.62 6.60 -8.81
CA ASP A 77 -8.76 6.98 -7.98
C ASP A 77 -8.37 7.08 -6.51
N GLY A 78 -7.33 6.34 -6.10
CA GLY A 78 -6.76 6.45 -4.76
C GLY A 78 -6.02 5.22 -4.30
N ILE A 79 -5.98 5.05 -2.98
CA ILE A 79 -5.28 3.96 -2.30
C ILE A 79 -6.29 3.22 -1.41
N VAL A 80 -6.28 1.89 -1.51
CA VAL A 80 -7.10 0.98 -0.72
C VAL A 80 -6.22 -0.04 -0.01
N VAL A 81 -6.54 -0.35 1.24
CA VAL A 81 -5.84 -1.36 2.05
C VAL A 81 -6.81 -2.41 2.60
N ALA A 82 -6.31 -3.64 2.81
CA ALA A 82 -7.05 -4.73 3.44
C ALA A 82 -6.11 -5.66 4.22
N ASP A 83 -6.62 -6.41 5.19
CA ASP A 83 -5.81 -7.26 6.08
C ASP A 83 -5.23 -8.53 5.42
N ARG A 84 -5.44 -8.71 4.11
CA ARG A 84 -4.97 -9.85 3.29
C ARG A 84 -5.00 -9.53 1.80
N ASP A 85 -4.39 -10.39 1.00
CA ASP A 85 -4.56 -10.36 -0.46
C ASP A 85 -6.00 -10.75 -0.83
N LEU A 86 -6.73 -9.85 -1.48
CA LEU A 86 -8.09 -10.07 -1.95
C LEU A 86 -8.13 -10.64 -3.38
N GLU A 87 -6.99 -10.68 -4.07
CA GLU A 87 -6.83 -11.26 -5.40
C GLU A 87 -6.17 -12.65 -5.37
N ALA A 88 -5.64 -13.08 -4.22
CA ALA A 88 -5.10 -14.43 -4.05
C ALA A 88 -6.20 -15.46 -4.30
N THR A 89 -6.00 -16.29 -5.34
CA THR A 89 -6.87 -17.43 -5.60
C THR A 89 -6.54 -18.52 -4.57
N ALA A 90 -7.56 -19.02 -3.87
CA ALA A 90 -7.43 -20.20 -3.00
C ALA A 90 -7.11 -21.47 -3.80
#